data_AF-A0A318SIA0-F1
#
_entry.id   AF-A0A318SIA0-F1
#
_cell.length_a   1.000
_cell.length_b   1.000
_cell.length_c   1.000
_cell.angle_alpha   90.00
_cell.angle_beta   90.00
_cell.angle_gamma   90.00
#
_symmetry.space_group_name_H-M   'P 1'
#
loop_
_entity.id
_entity.type
_entity.pdbx_description
1 polymer ?
#
loop_
_entity_poly.entity_id
_entity_poly.type
_entity_poly.pdbx_seq_one_letter_code
_entity_poly.pdbx_strand_id
1 'polypeptide(L)' 'MHRLVCRWVPGTFDRVRLQLVDLEQDAIELTVDAAARLLGRRNLDEMYLKGTVRLTVCDDTLKRLSNQEANIPKVILSA' A
#
# COMPACT_ATOMS: atom_id res chain seq x y z
N MET A 1 -6.92 10.07 11.61
CA MET A 1 -6.43 10.23 10.22
C MET A 1 -4.96 9.84 10.21
N HIS A 2 -4.56 8.99 9.27
CA HIS A 2 -3.22 8.39 9.19
C HIS A 2 -2.57 8.72 7.87
N ARG A 3 -1.25 8.88 7.85
CA ARG A 3 -0.50 9.13 6.60
C ARG A 3 0.09 7.84 6.06
N LEU A 4 -0.17 7.58 4.78
CA LEU A 4 0.36 6.46 4.03
C LEU A 4 1.26 6.94 2.91
N VAL A 5 2.35 6.21 2.70
CA VAL A 5 3.20 6.32 1.51
C VAL A 5 2.99 5.06 0.70
N CYS A 6 2.61 5.21 -0.56
CA CYS A 6 2.46 4.11 -1.50
C CYS A 6 3.53 4.20 -2.58
N ARG A 7 4.20 3.08 -2.86
CA ARG A 7 5.33 2.98 -3.80
C ARG A 7 5.25 1.68 -4.58
N TRP A 8 5.88 1.61 -5.75
CA TRP A 8 6.06 0.35 -6.47
C TRP A 8 6.98 -0.61 -5.71
N VAL A 9 6.67 -1.91 -5.75
CA VAL A 9 7.61 -2.95 -5.31
C VAL A 9 8.63 -3.17 -6.44
N PRO A 10 9.94 -2.97 -6.20
CA PRO A 10 10.95 -3.15 -7.24
C PRO A 10 10.90 -4.55 -7.87
N GLY A 11 11.08 -4.62 -9.19
CA GLY A 11 11.04 -5.88 -9.94
C GLY A 11 9.64 -6.46 -10.18
N THR A 12 8.58 -5.72 -9.82
CA THR A 12 7.19 -6.10 -10.07
C THR A 12 6.46 -5.04 -10.89
N PHE A 13 5.43 -5.46 -11.63
CA PHE A 13 4.56 -4.57 -12.40
C PHE A 13 3.12 -4.52 -11.86
N ASP A 14 2.79 -5.42 -10.94
CA ASP A 14 1.45 -5.65 -10.43
C ASP A 14 1.36 -5.45 -8.91
N ARG A 15 2.43 -5.03 -8.23
CA ARG A 15 2.46 -4.85 -6.77
C ARG A 15 2.90 -3.47 -6.32
N VAL A 16 2.28 -3.03 -5.23
CA VAL A 16 2.58 -1.78 -4.56
C VAL A 16 2.75 -2.01 -3.07
N ARG A 17 3.64 -1.25 -2.46
CA ARG A 17 3.90 -1.27 -1.02
C ARG A 17 3.30 -0.03 -0.38
N LEU A 18 2.44 -0.24 0.59
CA LEU A 18 1.83 0.75 1.46
C LEU A 18 2.56 0.76 2.80
N GLN A 19 3.07 1.91 3.20
CA GLN A 19 3.73 2.07 4.50
C GLN A 19 3.10 3.23 5.25
N LEU A 20 2.75 3.00 6.51
CA LEU A 20 2.32 4.06 7.41
C LEU A 20 3.52 4.92 7.77
N VAL A 21 3.36 6.24 7.65
CA VAL A 21 4.43 7.18 8.01
C VAL A 21 4.77 7.06 9.50
N ASP A 22 3.77 6.75 10.33
CA ASP A 22 3.89 6.72 11.78
C ASP A 22 4.32 5.33 12.31
N LEU A 23 4.38 4.32 11.45
CA LEU A 23 4.79 2.94 11.77
C LEU A 23 5.81 2.48 10.73
N GLU A 24 7.10 2.63 11.04
CA GLU A 24 8.18 2.31 10.08
C GLU A 24 8.28 0.81 9.73
N GLN A 25 7.80 -0.09 10.58
CA GLN A 25 8.02 -1.54 10.41
C GLN A 25 6.87 -2.29 9.72
N ASP A 26 5.67 -1.71 9.62
CA ASP A 26 4.53 -2.36 8.99
C ASP A 26 4.29 -1.78 7.59
N ALA A 27 4.81 -2.49 6.59
CA ALA A 27 4.55 -2.21 5.19
C ALA A 27 3.76 -3.36 4.56
N ILE A 28 2.62 -3.01 3.96
CA ILE A 28 1.69 -3.95 3.36
C ILE A 28 1.92 -3.96 1.86
N GLU A 29 2.15 -5.14 1.28
CA GLU A 29 2.22 -5.29 -0.17
C GLU A 29 0.88 -5.75 -0.73
N LEU A 30 0.32 -4.97 -1.65
CA LEU A 30 -0.94 -5.27 -2.30
C LEU A 30 -0.74 -5.39 -3.81
N THR A 31 -1.66 -6.09 -4.48
CA THR A 31 -1.77 -5.97 -5.94
C THR A 31 -2.26 -4.57 -6.32
N VAL A 32 -1.92 -4.13 -7.53
CA VAL A 32 -2.39 -2.86 -8.10
C VAL A 32 -3.93 -2.80 -8.08
N ASP A 33 -4.63 -3.89 -8.40
CA ASP A 33 -6.09 -3.94 -8.32
C ASP A 33 -6.64 -3.77 -6.90
N ALA A 34 -6.03 -4.43 -5.91
CA ALA A 34 -6.44 -4.27 -4.51
C ALA A 34 -6.18 -2.84 -4.02
N ALA A 35 -5.03 -2.27 -4.37
CA ALA A 35 -4.70 -0.89 -4.07
C ALA A 35 -5.65 0.10 -4.78
N ALA A 36 -6.08 -0.19 -6.01
CA ALA A 36 -7.01 0.65 -6.77
C ALA A 36 -8.38 0.72 -6.08
N ARG A 37 -8.84 -0.40 -5.51
CA ARG A 37 -10.11 -0.49 -4.77
C ARG A 37 -10.05 0.24 -3.42
N LEU A 38 -8.88 0.29 -2.80
CA LEU A 38 -8.69 0.91 -1.47
C LEU A 38 -8.36 2.40 -1.57
N LEU A 39 -7.46 2.78 -2.47
CA LEU A 39 -6.95 4.15 -2.59
C LEU A 39 -7.64 4.93 -3.71
N GLY A 40 -8.33 4.24 -4.62
CA GLY A 40 -8.88 4.84 -5.85
C GLY A 40 -7.87 4.84 -7.00
N ARG A 41 -8.38 4.60 -8.22
CA ARG A 41 -7.58 4.48 -9.45
C ARG A 41 -6.68 5.70 -9.70
N ARG A 42 -7.21 6.91 -9.49
CA ARG A 42 -6.49 8.18 -9.70
C ARG A 42 -5.18 8.25 -8.91
N ASN A 43 -5.17 7.75 -7.67
CA ASN A 43 -3.98 7.78 -6.83
C ASN A 43 -2.89 6.82 -7.32
N LEU A 44 -3.28 5.71 -7.96
CA LEU A 44 -2.34 4.81 -8.62
C LEU A 44 -1.80 5.39 -9.92
N ASP A 45 -2.63 6.09 -10.69
CA ASP A 45 -2.17 6.76 -11.90
C ASP A 45 -1.13 7.84 -11.55
N GLU A 46 -1.38 8.62 -10.49
CA GLU A 46 -0.39 9.57 -9.98
C GLU A 46 0.88 8.87 -9.48
N MET A 47 0.75 7.71 -8.82
CA MET A 47 1.90 6.93 -8.38
C MET A 47 2.70 6.35 -9.55
N TYR A 48 2.04 5.93 -10.64
CA TYR A 48 2.70 5.47 -11.85
C TYR A 48 3.55 6.59 -12.46
N LEU A 49 3.03 7.81 -12.49
CA LEU A 49 3.73 8.97 -13.03
C LEU A 49 4.86 9.50 -12.11
N LYS A 50 4.65 9.49 -10.80
CA LYS A 50 5.54 10.12 -9.81
C LYS A 50 6.45 9.12 -9.07
N GLY A 51 6.25 7.82 -9.27
CA GLY A 51 6.93 6.73 -8.55
C GLY A 51 6.47 6.54 -7.10
N THR A 52 5.77 7.52 -6.50
CA THR A 52 5.27 7.48 -5.13
C THR A 52 4.06 8.39 -4.98
N VAL A 53 3.12 8.00 -4.11
CA VAL A 53 2.00 8.86 -3.69
C VAL A 53 1.91 8.88 -2.17
N ARG A 54 1.57 10.05 -1.60
CA ARG A 54 1.33 10.23 -0.17
C ARG A 54 -0.15 10.50 0.04
N LEU A 55 -0.80 9.73 0.89
CA LEU A 55 -2.24 9.76 1.12
C LEU A 55 -2.54 9.95 2.59
N THR A 56 -3.65 10.61 2.88
CA THR A 56 -4.24 10.64 4.22
C THR A 56 -5.47 9.75 4.22
N VAL A 57 -5.52 8.79 5.12
CA VAL A 57 -6.62 7.83 5.23
C VAL A 57 -7.30 7.90 6.60
N CYS A 58 -8.56 7.46 6.66
CA CYS A 58 -9.30 7.35 7.91
C CYS A 58 -9.08 5.97 8.56
N ASP A 59 -9.51 5.84 9.82
CA ASP A 59 -9.34 4.61 10.61
C ASP A 59 -10.07 3.40 9.98
N ASP A 60 -11.17 3.63 9.26
CA ASP A 60 -11.89 2.56 8.54
C ASP A 60 -11.03 1.94 7.43
N THR A 61 -10.38 2.79 6.62
CA THR A 61 -9.45 2.31 5.58
C THR A 61 -8.28 1.56 6.19
N LEU A 62 -7.76 2.02 7.34
CA LEU A 62 -6.68 1.35 8.06
C LEU A 62 -7.09 -0.05 8.54
N LYS A 63 -8.31 -0.21 9.08
CA LYS A 63 -8.86 -1.52 9.47
C LYS A 63 -8.99 -2.45 8.27
N ARG A 64 -9.42 -1.94 7.12
CA ARG A 64 -9.52 -2.71 5.87
C ARG A 64 -8.15 -3.16 5.36
N LEU A 65 -7.12 -2.33 5.53
CA LEU A 65 -5.73 -2.68 5.21
C LEU A 65 -5.18 -3.78 6.13
N SER A 66 -5.41 -3.68 7.44
CA SER A 66 -5.02 -4.72 8.41
C SER A 66 -5.70 -6.06 8.12
N ASN A 67 -6.97 -6.04 7.71
CA ASN A 67 -7.68 -7.26 7.28
C ASN A 67 -7.15 -7.84 5.96
N GLN A 68 -6.55 -7.01 5.08
CA GLN A 68 -5.88 -7.50 3.87
C GLN A 68 -4.55 -8.18 4.21
N GLU A 69 -3.76 -7.64 5.13
CA GLU A 69 -2.54 -8.32 5.62
C GLU A 69 -2.82 -9.71 6.17
N ALA A 70 -3.92 -9.88 6.90
CA ALA A 70 -4.32 -11.19 7.41
C ALA A 70 -4.60 -12.22 6.30
N ASN A 71 -4.81 -11.78 5.06
CA ASN A 71 -5.17 -12.60 3.91
C ASN A 71 -4.07 -12.63 2.82
N ILE A 72 -2.93 -11.99 3.06
CA ILE A 72 -1.78 -12.01 2.15
C ILE A 72 -0.72 -12.91 2.79
N PRO A 73 -0.24 -13.97 2.13
CA PRO A 73 0.85 -14.76 2.67
C PRO A 73 2.03 -13.82 2.90
N LYS A 74 2.44 -13.67 4.17
CA LYS A 74 3.67 -12.97 4.54
C LYS A 74 4.83 -13.69 3.83
N VAL A 75 5.22 -13.19 2.67
CA VAL A 75 6.50 -13.55 2.05
C VAL A 75 7.54 -12.83 2.91
N ILE A 76 7.96 -13.53 3.97
CA ILE A 76 9.10 -13.14 4.78
C ILE A 76 10.29 -13.19 3.82
N LEU A 77 10.74 -12.02 3.36
CA LEU A 77 12.07 -11.89 2.77
C LEU A 77 13.05 -12.10 3.92
N SER A 78 13.46 -13.35 4.13
CA SER A 78 14.64 -13.69 4.92
C SER A 78 15.84 -13.01 4.27
N ALA A 79 16.51 -12.16 5.05
CA ALA A 79 17.80 -11.57 4.71
C ALA A 79 18.89 -12.65 4.58
#